data_AF-A0A923L0K7-F1
#
_entry.id   AF-A0A923L0K7-F1
#
_cell.length_a   1.000
_cell.length_b   1.000
_cell.length_c   1.000
_cell.angle_alpha   90.00
_cell.angle_beta   90.00
_cell.angle_gamma   90.00
#
_symmetry.space_group_name_H-M   'P 1'
#
loop_
_entity.id
_entity.type
_entity.pdbx_description
1 polymer ?
#
loop_
_entity_poly.entity_id
_entity_poly.type
_entity_poly.pdbx_seq_one_letter_code
_entity_poly.pdbx_strand_id
1 'polypeptide(L)' 'MLLRDDQWKRIEKLLPGMTGGGGRAGVVNRLFVEAVLWIARTGSP' A
#
# COMPACT_ATOMS: atom_id res chain seq x y z
N MET A 1 -11.57 1.71 -1.73
CA MET A 1 -10.15 1.36 -1.62
C MET A 1 -10.05 0.05 -0.84
N LEU A 2 -9.43 -0.97 -1.43
CA LEU A 2 -9.54 -2.38 -1.01
C LEU A 2 -9.03 -2.62 0.42
N LEU A 3 -8.16 -1.73 0.87
CA LEU A 3 -7.62 -1.71 2.22
C LEU A 3 -8.37 -0.70 3.11
N ARG A 4 -8.67 -1.11 4.34
CA ARG A 4 -9.08 -0.19 5.41
C ARG A 4 -7.86 0.51 6.01
N ASP A 5 -8.07 1.66 6.62
CA ASP A 5 -6.98 2.48 7.18
C ASP A 5 -6.21 1.78 8.32
N ASP A 6 -6.87 0.94 9.11
CA ASP A 6 -6.24 0.15 10.16
C ASP A 6 -5.29 -0.92 9.59
N GLN A 7 -5.68 -1.56 8.50
CA GLN A 7 -4.86 -2.52 7.78
C GLN A 7 -3.68 -1.80 7.12
N TRP A 8 -3.91 -0.60 6.57
CA TRP A 8 -2.89 0.18 5.89
C TRP A 8 -1.77 0.56 6.86
N LYS A 9 -2.13 1.08 8.03
CA LYS A 9 -1.16 1.45 9.10
C LYS A 9 -0.27 0.29 9.57
N ARG A 10 -0.67 -0.97 9.35
CA ARG A 10 0.15 -2.14 9.64
C ARG A 10 1.11 -2.45 8.49
N ILE A 11 0.61 -2.45 7.25
CA ILE A 11 1.40 -2.73 6.05
C ILE A 11 2.43 -1.64 5.79
N GLU A 12 2.04 -0.38 5.96
CA GLU A 12 2.85 0.82 5.74
C GLU A 12 4.19 0.76 6.50
N LYS A 13 4.17 0.24 7.73
CA LYS A 13 5.37 0.08 8.57
C LYS A 13 6.36 -0.98 8.06
N LEU A 14 5.90 -1.89 7.20
CA LEU A 14 6.70 -2.97 6.64
C LEU A 14 7.33 -2.60 5.30
N LEU A 15 6.90 -1.49 4.70
CA LEU A 15 7.39 -1.08 3.39
C LEU A 15 8.76 -0.40 3.51
N PRO A 16 9.75 -0.82 2.69
CA PRO A 16 11.04 -0.16 2.64
C PRO A 16 10.86 1.29 2.17
N GLY A 17 11.48 2.25 2.87
CA GLY A 17 11.40 3.68 2.56
C GLY A 17 10.39 4.48 3.39
N MET A 18 9.68 3.84 4.33
CA MET A 18 8.72 4.52 5.22
C MET A 18 9.38 5.26 6.40
N THR A 19 10.64 4.94 6.71
CA THR A 19 11.35 5.35 7.95
C THR A 19 12.04 6.72 7.86
N GLY A 20 11.85 7.47 6.77
CA GLY A 20 12.49 8.77 6.57
C GLY A 20 11.52 9.78 5.99
N GLY A 21 11.16 10.80 6.79
CA GLY A 21 10.20 11.83 6.44
C GLY A 21 10.45 12.47 5.07
N GLY A 22 9.47 12.34 4.18
CA GLY A 22 9.46 12.97 2.87
C GLY A 22 8.15 12.62 2.18
N GLY A 23 7.19 13.55 2.23
CA GLY A 23 5.75 13.37 1.96
C GLY A 23 5.33 12.90 0.56
N ARG A 24 6.18 12.22 -0.20
CA ARG A 24 5.88 11.63 -1.51
C ARG A 24 5.81 10.10 -1.51
N ALA A 25 6.40 9.40 -0.53
CA ALA A 25 6.39 7.93 -0.51
C ALA A 25 5.08 7.31 0.02
N GLY A 26 4.45 7.90 1.05
CA GLY A 26 3.29 7.27 1.70
C GLY A 26 2.02 7.21 0.85
N VAL A 27 1.79 8.19 -0.02
CA VAL A 27 0.59 8.24 -0.89
C VAL A 27 0.76 7.35 -2.14
N VAL A 28 1.97 7.29 -2.71
CA VAL A 28 2.26 6.44 -3.88
C VAL A 28 2.20 4.94 -3.50
N ASN A 29 2.48 4.61 -2.24
CA ASN A 29 2.53 3.21 -1.79
C ASN A 29 1.15 2.55 -1.60
N ARG A 30 0.10 3.27 -1.17
CA ARG A 30 -1.22 2.63 -0.93
C ARG A 30 -1.90 2.22 -2.22
N LEU A 31 -1.92 3.10 -3.22
CA LEU A 31 -2.50 2.81 -4.52
C LEU A 31 -1.82 1.61 -5.19
N PHE A 32 -0.50 1.52 -5.07
CA PHE A 32 0.26 0.36 -5.56
C PHE A 32 -0.14 -0.94 -4.87
N VAL A 33 -0.17 -0.95 -3.53
CA VAL A 33 -0.57 -2.14 -2.75
C VAL A 33 -2.01 -2.54 -3.06
N GLU A 34 -2.91 -1.57 -3.21
CA GLU A 34 -4.30 -1.85 -3.57
C GLU A 34 -4.44 -2.41 -4.99
N ALA A 35 -3.64 -1.94 -5.95
CA ALA A 35 -3.60 -2.51 -7.30
C ALA A 35 -3.10 -3.96 -7.28
N VAL A 36 -2.03 -4.25 -6.53
CA VAL A 36 -1.52 -5.63 -6.36
C VAL A 36 -2.58 -6.54 -5.73
N LEU A 37 -3.28 -6.06 -4.70
CA LEU A 37 -4.35 -6.83 -4.06
C LEU A 37 -5.57 -7.03 -4.97
N TRP A 38 -5.87 -6.05 -5.82
CA TRP A 38 -6.90 -6.20 -6.83
C TRP A 38 -6.52 -7.29 -7.84
N ILE A 39 -5.30 -7.25 -8.40
CA ILE A 39 -4.78 -8.28 -9.31
C ILE A 39 -4.82 -9.66 -8.65
N ALA A 40 -4.30 -9.78 -7.43
CA ALA A 40 -4.29 -11.05 -6.70
C ALA A 40 -5.71 -11.59 -6.42
N ARG A 41 -6.69 -10.71 -6.21
CA ARG A 41 -8.08 -11.09 -5.97
C ARG A 41 -8.82 -11.48 -7.24
N THR A 42 -8.56 -10.81 -8.36
CA THR A 42 -9.29 -11.01 -9.62
C THR A 42 -8.64 -12.03 -10.53
N GLY A 43 -7.37 -12.38 -10.29
CA GLY A 43 -6.60 -13.27 -11.16
C GLY A 43 -6.31 -12.67 -12.53
N SER A 44 -6.36 -11.34 -12.66
CA SER A 44 -6.12 -10.65 -13.93
C SER A 44 -4.62 -10.70 -14.27
N PRO A 45 -4.22 -11.25 -15.44
CA PRO A 45 -2.84 -11.17 -15.92
C PRO A 45 -2.44 -9.75 -16.34
#